data_AF-A0A4U0UWG1-F1
#
_entry.id   AF-A0A4U0UWG1-F1
#
_cell.length_a   1.000
_cell.length_b   1.000
_cell.length_c   1.000
_cell.angle_alpha   90.00
_cell.angle_beta   90.00
_cell.angle_gamma   90.00
#
_symmetry.space_group_name_H-M   'P 1'
#
loop_
_entity.id
_entity.type
_entity.pdbx_description
1 polymer ?
#
loop_
_entity_poly.entity_id
_entity_poly.type
_entity_poly.pdbx_seq_one_letter_code
_entity_poly.pdbx_strand_id
1 'polypeptide(L)'
;MAIACSDGDDQSWVNRTTFEKYAKEQARVSPSVGSMWSAIRMNCIHYSIRPHHRFEGPWIANTSHPLLLIGNTADPVTPVTHAINMAKGFTGAVALTQDSSGHCSISTYSNCTVQYVRRYFDTGELPPVNTTCPADEMPFGPGAEEAVLVGVEVMEARERHATIAAALHGAGGGLLGSSVADGRAAAGWFE
;
A
#
# COMPACT_ATOMS: atom_id res chain seq x y z
N MET A 1 -16.74 8.45 -1.36
CA MET A 1 -16.65 8.54 0.11
C MET A 1 -17.73 7.74 0.86
N ALA A 2 -18.94 7.58 0.30
CA ALA A 2 -20.04 6.84 0.94
C ALA A 2 -19.65 5.46 1.52
N ILE A 3 -18.87 4.66 0.78
CA ILE A 3 -18.38 3.35 1.23
C ILE A 3 -17.52 3.49 2.49
N ALA A 4 -16.43 4.25 2.43
CA ALA A 4 -15.52 4.45 3.56
C ALA A 4 -16.23 4.97 4.84
N CYS A 5 -17.19 5.89 4.71
CA CYS A 5 -17.93 6.41 5.86
C CYS A 5 -19.02 5.48 6.39
N SER A 6 -19.44 4.49 5.60
CA SER A 6 -20.41 3.47 6.01
C SER A 6 -19.71 2.27 6.66
N ASP A 7 -18.51 1.94 6.20
CA ASP A 7 -17.68 0.86 6.75
C ASP A 7 -16.96 1.32 8.04
N GLY A 8 -16.55 2.58 8.12
CA GLY A 8 -15.92 3.19 9.29
C GLY A 8 -16.88 3.52 10.43
N ASP A 9 -16.31 3.78 11.61
CA ASP A 9 -17.09 4.15 12.80
C ASP A 9 -17.86 5.45 12.65
N ASP A 10 -18.94 5.59 13.43
CA ASP A 10 -19.74 6.80 13.40
C ASP A 10 -18.92 8.04 13.81
N GLN A 11 -18.97 9.06 12.97
CA GLN A 11 -18.31 10.34 13.16
C GLN A 11 -19.29 11.52 13.19
N SER A 12 -20.59 11.26 13.29
CA SER A 12 -21.63 12.30 13.34
C SER A 12 -21.48 13.26 14.51
N TRP A 13 -20.80 12.82 15.59
CA TRP A 13 -20.47 13.59 16.79
C TRP A 13 -19.25 14.52 16.64
N VAL A 14 -18.45 14.37 15.58
CA VAL A 14 -17.24 15.19 15.37
C VAL A 14 -17.65 16.62 15.05
N ASN A 15 -17.02 17.58 15.73
CA ASN A 15 -17.23 19.01 15.55
C ASN A 15 -15.91 19.72 15.20
N ARG A 16 -15.97 21.02 14.88
CA ARG A 16 -14.79 21.81 14.49
C ARG A 16 -13.61 21.65 15.45
N THR A 17 -13.85 21.81 16.76
CA THR A 17 -12.78 21.80 17.78
C THR A 17 -12.14 20.42 17.91
N THR A 18 -12.93 19.35 17.88
CA THR A 18 -12.43 17.97 17.94
C THR A 18 -11.69 17.57 16.67
N PHE A 19 -12.17 18.00 15.50
CA PHE A 19 -11.47 17.80 14.24
C PHE A 19 -10.16 18.59 14.16
N GLU A 20 -10.14 19.84 14.62
CA GLU A 20 -8.91 20.66 14.67
C GLU A 20 -7.84 20.00 15.53
N LYS A 21 -8.21 19.47 16.70
CA LYS A 21 -7.29 18.71 17.56
C LYS A 21 -6.74 17.48 16.83
N TYR A 22 -7.60 16.73 16.15
CA TYR A 22 -7.19 15.57 15.35
C TYR A 22 -6.22 15.95 14.23
N ALA A 23 -6.53 17.00 13.45
CA ALA A 23 -5.68 17.45 12.35
C ALA A 23 -4.30 17.95 12.82
N LYS A 24 -4.25 18.67 13.96
CA LYS A 24 -2.97 19.07 14.58
C LYS A 24 -2.15 17.87 15.02
N GLU A 25 -2.78 16.85 15.59
CA GLU A 25 -2.08 15.63 15.99
C GLU A 25 -1.54 14.87 14.77
N GLN A 26 -2.33 14.75 13.69
CA GLN A 26 -1.84 14.14 12.46
C GLN A 26 -0.65 14.90 11.87
N ALA A 27 -0.69 16.23 11.83
CA ALA A 27 0.44 17.07 11.40
C ALA A 27 1.66 16.93 12.33
N ARG A 28 1.46 16.65 13.63
CA ARG A 28 2.56 16.40 14.58
C ARG A 28 3.22 15.04 14.32
N VAL A 29 2.42 14.01 14.05
CA VAL A 29 2.91 12.64 13.75
C VAL A 29 3.58 12.58 12.39
N SER A 30 3.01 13.24 11.38
CA SER A 30 3.55 13.33 10.02
C SER A 30 3.48 14.77 9.52
N PRO A 31 4.57 15.55 9.68
CA PRO A 31 4.61 16.96 9.27
C PRO A 31 4.35 17.20 7.78
N SER A 32 4.75 16.25 6.93
CA SER A 32 4.66 16.40 5.48
C SER A 32 3.27 16.11 4.92
N VAL A 33 2.56 15.10 5.46
CA VAL A 33 1.31 14.60 4.86
C VAL A 33 0.16 14.43 5.85
N GLY A 34 0.39 14.50 7.16
CA GLY A 34 -0.63 14.18 8.17
C GLY A 34 -1.85 15.10 8.13
N SER A 35 -1.65 16.40 7.90
CA SER A 35 -2.77 17.35 7.71
C SER A 35 -3.63 16.99 6.50
N MET A 36 -3.01 16.61 5.39
CA MET A 36 -3.70 16.14 4.18
C MET A 36 -4.49 14.85 4.45
N TRP A 37 -3.90 13.86 5.14
CA TRP A 37 -4.58 12.61 5.51
C TRP A 37 -5.82 12.83 6.39
N SER A 38 -5.85 13.94 7.14
CA SER A 38 -7.02 14.29 7.96
C SER A 38 -8.27 14.59 7.13
N ALA A 39 -8.12 14.91 5.84
CA ALA A 39 -9.24 15.16 4.95
C ALA A 39 -10.10 13.90 4.72
N ILE A 40 -9.53 12.69 4.80
CA ILE A 40 -10.30 11.44 4.71
C ILE A 40 -11.36 11.41 5.79
N ARG A 41 -10.95 11.70 7.03
CA ARG A 41 -11.84 11.78 8.19
C ARG A 41 -12.88 12.89 8.03
N MET A 42 -12.44 14.05 7.54
CA MET A 42 -13.30 15.22 7.34
C MET A 42 -14.54 14.92 6.49
N ASN A 43 -14.38 14.14 5.42
CA ASN A 43 -15.48 13.82 4.52
C ASN A 43 -16.57 12.92 5.15
N CYS A 44 -16.27 12.28 6.29
CA CYS A 44 -17.24 11.46 7.02
C CYS A 44 -17.94 12.21 8.16
N ILE A 45 -17.52 13.45 8.45
CA ILE A 45 -18.19 14.29 9.44
C ILE A 45 -19.62 14.56 8.95
N HIS A 46 -20.60 14.33 9.82
CA HIS A 46 -22.04 14.39 9.52
C HIS A 46 -22.58 13.37 8.51
N TYR A 47 -21.78 12.41 8.05
CA TYR A 47 -22.30 11.29 7.26
C TYR A 47 -23.13 10.38 8.16
N SER A 48 -24.46 10.41 8.05
CA SER A 48 -25.40 9.76 8.97
C SER A 48 -25.96 8.43 8.47
N ILE A 49 -25.69 8.06 7.22
CA ILE A 49 -26.18 6.80 6.64
C ILE A 49 -25.36 5.65 7.23
N ARG A 50 -26.04 4.64 7.79
CA ARG A 50 -25.40 3.47 8.39
C ARG A 50 -25.98 2.19 7.78
N PRO A 51 -25.14 1.20 7.43
CA PRO A 51 -25.62 -0.07 6.91
C PRO A 51 -26.32 -0.88 8.02
N HIS A 52 -27.34 -1.66 7.65
CA HIS A 52 -27.98 -2.59 8.58
C HIS A 52 -27.06 -3.72 9.04
N HIS A 53 -26.10 -4.09 8.17
CA HIS A 53 -25.15 -5.16 8.40
C HIS A 53 -23.74 -4.61 8.21
N ARG A 54 -23.10 -4.23 9.32
CA ARG A 54 -21.67 -3.91 9.37
C ARG A 54 -20.94 -5.04 10.07
N PHE A 55 -19.90 -5.58 9.45
CA PHE A 55 -19.05 -6.55 10.11
C PHE A 55 -17.95 -5.80 10.87
N GLU A 56 -17.99 -5.87 12.20
CA GLU A 56 -17.02 -5.21 13.08
C GLU A 56 -15.94 -6.18 13.59
N GLY A 57 -15.99 -7.42 13.10
CA GLY A 57 -15.16 -8.52 13.56
C GLY A 57 -15.94 -9.54 14.39
N PRO A 58 -15.23 -10.57 14.91
CA PRO A 58 -13.79 -10.77 14.78
C PRO A 58 -13.37 -11.09 13.34
N TRP A 59 -12.26 -10.49 12.86
CA TRP A 59 -11.67 -10.80 11.54
C TRP A 59 -10.89 -12.13 11.59
N ILE A 60 -11.59 -13.19 11.98
CA ILE A 60 -11.05 -14.52 12.19
C ILE A 60 -11.89 -15.51 11.41
N ALA A 61 -11.27 -16.33 10.58
CA ALA A 61 -11.98 -17.34 9.82
C ALA A 61 -11.07 -18.51 9.44
N ASN A 62 -11.69 -19.68 9.23
CA ASN A 62 -11.05 -20.79 8.53
C ASN A 62 -11.49 -20.76 7.07
N THR A 63 -10.56 -20.40 6.18
CA THR A 63 -10.79 -20.32 4.74
C THR A 63 -10.55 -21.67 4.08
N SER A 64 -11.15 -21.91 2.91
CA SER A 64 -10.94 -23.16 2.16
C SER A 64 -9.48 -23.36 1.73
N HIS A 65 -8.75 -22.25 1.56
CA HIS A 65 -7.31 -22.24 1.30
C HIS A 65 -6.64 -21.19 2.21
N PRO A 66 -5.41 -21.45 2.70
CA PRO A 66 -4.63 -20.48 3.46
C PRO A 66 -4.42 -19.17 2.70
N LEU A 67 -4.41 -18.03 3.39
CA LEU A 67 -4.23 -16.71 2.74
C LEU A 67 -2.75 -16.30 2.70
N LEU A 68 -2.33 -15.73 1.57
CA LEU A 68 -1.10 -14.94 1.46
C LEU A 68 -1.42 -13.46 1.64
N LEU A 69 -0.90 -12.85 2.70
CA LEU A 69 -0.97 -11.41 2.94
C LEU A 69 0.39 -10.77 2.69
N ILE A 70 0.43 -9.63 2.02
CA ILE A 70 1.68 -8.94 1.70
C ILE A 70 1.62 -7.52 2.26
N GLY A 71 2.69 -7.10 2.92
CA GLY A 71 2.85 -5.73 3.42
C GLY A 71 4.27 -5.22 3.19
N ASN A 72 4.40 -3.92 2.92
CA ASN A 72 5.70 -3.28 2.68
C ASN A 72 6.21 -2.61 3.95
N THR A 73 7.53 -2.65 4.17
CA THR A 73 8.18 -2.05 5.34
C THR A 73 7.95 -0.54 5.45
N ALA A 74 7.86 0.17 4.33
CA ALA A 74 7.57 1.60 4.25
C ALA A 74 6.32 1.92 3.41
N ASP A 75 5.20 1.23 3.68
CA ASP A 75 3.87 1.59 3.15
C ASP A 75 3.25 2.75 3.97
N PRO A 76 3.00 3.93 3.37
CA PRO A 76 2.44 5.08 4.09
C PRO A 76 0.92 4.99 4.34
N VAL A 77 0.23 4.03 3.75
CA VAL A 77 -1.24 3.87 3.81
C VAL A 77 -1.62 2.65 4.65
N THR A 78 -0.99 1.51 4.39
CA THR A 78 -1.25 0.22 5.05
C THR A 78 0.06 -0.39 5.57
N PRO A 79 0.60 0.10 6.70
CA PRO A 79 1.82 -0.43 7.30
C PRO A 79 1.88 -1.97 7.40
N VAL A 80 3.07 -2.56 7.21
CA VAL A 80 3.31 -4.02 7.25
C VAL A 80 2.72 -4.71 8.47
N THR A 81 2.66 -4.02 9.61
CA THR A 81 2.06 -4.54 10.86
C THR A 81 0.59 -4.92 10.68
N HIS A 82 -0.16 -4.26 9.81
CA HIS A 82 -1.54 -4.63 9.49
C HIS A 82 -1.63 -5.96 8.76
N ALA A 83 -0.77 -6.22 7.77
CA ALA A 83 -0.72 -7.51 7.08
C ALA A 83 -0.36 -8.65 8.04
N ILE A 84 0.64 -8.43 8.91
CA ILE A 84 1.05 -9.39 9.96
C ILE A 84 -0.09 -9.66 10.94
N ASN A 85 -0.80 -8.62 11.40
CA ASN A 85 -1.89 -8.78 12.35
C ASN A 85 -3.11 -9.47 11.72
N MET A 86 -3.42 -9.16 10.46
CA MET A 86 -4.52 -9.79 9.75
C MET A 86 -4.23 -11.28 9.51
N ALA A 87 -3.01 -11.66 9.16
CA ALA A 87 -2.62 -13.07 8.98
C ALA A 87 -2.90 -13.94 10.23
N LYS A 88 -2.76 -13.39 11.44
CA LYS A 88 -3.03 -14.11 12.70
C LYS A 88 -4.49 -14.54 12.85
N GLY A 89 -5.43 -13.89 12.15
CA GLY A 89 -6.84 -14.21 12.21
C GLY A 89 -7.24 -15.41 11.36
N PHE A 90 -6.41 -15.84 10.40
CA PHE A 90 -6.80 -16.87 9.44
C PHE A 90 -5.96 -18.13 9.61
N THR A 91 -6.62 -19.28 9.68
CA THR A 91 -5.95 -20.57 9.86
C THR A 91 -4.99 -20.84 8.71
N GLY A 92 -3.70 -21.01 9.02
CA GLY A 92 -2.65 -21.31 8.04
C GLY A 92 -2.18 -20.12 7.21
N ALA A 93 -2.75 -18.93 7.37
CA ALA A 93 -2.33 -17.76 6.60
C ALA A 93 -0.91 -17.31 6.95
N VAL A 94 -0.21 -16.76 5.97
CA VAL A 94 1.16 -16.24 6.11
C VAL A 94 1.22 -14.79 5.63
N ALA A 95 1.91 -13.95 6.40
CA ALA A 95 2.30 -12.62 5.97
C ALA A 95 3.72 -12.64 5.38
N LEU A 96 3.86 -12.18 4.14
CA LEU A 96 5.13 -11.89 3.48
C LEU A 96 5.45 -10.40 3.64
N THR A 97 6.67 -10.10 4.08
CA THR A 97 7.16 -8.72 4.16
C THR A 97 7.94 -8.39 2.90
N GLN A 98 7.58 -7.32 2.20
CA GLN A 98 8.43 -6.76 1.15
C GLN A 98 9.21 -5.58 1.72
N ASP A 99 10.54 -5.68 1.76
CA ASP A 99 11.39 -4.60 2.22
C ASP A 99 11.52 -3.53 1.13
N SER A 100 10.57 -2.61 1.13
CA SER A 100 10.39 -1.61 0.09
C SER A 100 9.54 -0.44 0.57
N SER A 101 9.66 0.67 -0.15
CA SER A 101 8.77 1.83 0.01
C SER A 101 7.62 1.81 -0.99
N GLY A 102 6.53 2.48 -0.63
CA GLY A 102 5.36 2.66 -1.48
C GLY A 102 4.16 1.82 -1.04
N HIS A 103 2.99 2.17 -1.59
CA HIS A 103 1.71 1.58 -1.22
C HIS A 103 1.39 0.36 -2.09
N CYS A 104 1.07 -0.75 -1.43
CA CYS A 104 0.94 -2.09 -2.03
C CYS A 104 2.27 -2.65 -2.56
N SER A 105 2.43 -3.97 -2.60
CA SER A 105 3.67 -4.61 -3.06
C SER A 105 4.03 -4.33 -4.52
N ILE A 106 3.06 -3.91 -5.33
CA ILE A 106 3.27 -3.55 -6.74
C ILE A 106 3.98 -2.21 -6.94
N SER A 107 4.06 -1.36 -5.90
CA SER A 107 4.69 -0.03 -6.02
C SER A 107 6.19 -0.08 -6.27
N THR A 108 6.83 -1.17 -5.85
CA THR A 108 8.26 -1.40 -5.99
C THR A 108 8.47 -2.83 -6.44
N TYR A 109 9.23 -3.04 -7.52
CA TYR A 109 9.45 -4.37 -8.05
C TYR A 109 10.34 -5.21 -7.11
N SER A 110 9.94 -6.46 -6.89
CA SER A 110 10.70 -7.50 -6.20
C SER A 110 10.42 -8.84 -6.85
N ASN A 111 11.43 -9.41 -7.51
CA ASN A 111 11.41 -10.72 -8.13
C ASN A 111 11.09 -11.81 -7.08
N CYS A 112 11.62 -11.67 -5.88
CA CYS A 112 11.31 -12.55 -4.75
C CYS A 112 9.80 -12.55 -4.45
N THR A 113 9.18 -11.38 -4.29
CA THR A 113 7.73 -11.28 -4.04
C THR A 113 6.92 -11.83 -5.20
N VAL A 114 7.29 -11.48 -6.44
CA VAL A 114 6.59 -11.94 -7.65
C VAL A 114 6.62 -13.46 -7.78
N GLN A 115 7.74 -14.11 -7.45
CA GLN A 115 7.85 -15.57 -7.47
C GLN A 115 6.90 -16.24 -6.46
N TYR A 116 6.78 -15.71 -5.24
CA TYR A 116 5.82 -16.22 -4.26
C TYR A 116 4.38 -15.99 -4.65
N VAL A 117 4.06 -14.82 -5.22
CA VAL A 117 2.71 -14.56 -5.74
C VAL A 117 2.35 -15.55 -6.84
N ARG A 118 3.26 -15.80 -7.79
CA ARG A 118 3.05 -16.79 -8.85
C ARG A 118 2.83 -18.18 -8.27
N ARG A 119 3.68 -18.63 -7.34
CA ARG A 119 3.56 -19.96 -6.74
C ARG A 119 2.26 -20.12 -5.93
N TYR A 120 1.85 -19.09 -5.21
CA TYR A 120 0.59 -19.10 -4.47
C TYR A 120 -0.63 -19.24 -5.40
N PHE A 121 -0.65 -18.56 -6.55
CA PHE A 121 -1.74 -18.71 -7.51
C PHE A 121 -1.68 -20.01 -8.32
N ASP A 122 -0.50 -20.59 -8.52
CA ASP A 122 -0.31 -21.83 -9.27
C ASP A 122 -0.62 -23.08 -8.42
N THR A 123 -0.06 -23.17 -7.21
CA THR A 123 -0.14 -24.37 -6.38
C THR A 123 -0.80 -24.15 -5.01
N GLY A 124 -1.03 -22.89 -4.62
CA GLY A 124 -1.45 -22.55 -3.25
C GLY A 124 -0.32 -22.61 -2.21
N GLU A 125 0.94 -22.81 -2.65
CA GLU A 125 2.08 -22.85 -1.74
C GLU A 125 2.37 -21.46 -1.16
N LEU A 126 2.53 -21.41 0.16
CA LEU A 126 2.87 -20.19 0.89
C LEU A 126 4.38 -20.10 1.14
N PRO A 127 4.93 -18.88 1.25
CA PRO A 127 6.31 -18.69 1.71
C PRO A 127 6.50 -19.22 3.14
N PRO A 128 7.74 -19.53 3.54
CA PRO A 128 8.07 -19.78 4.94
C PRO A 128 7.60 -18.62 5.85
N VAL A 129 7.22 -18.93 7.08
CA VAL A 129 6.84 -17.92 8.08
C VAL A 129 8.00 -16.94 8.27
N ASN A 130 7.68 -15.64 8.36
CA ASN A 130 8.64 -14.52 8.45
C ASN A 130 9.55 -14.35 7.22
N THR A 131 9.08 -14.73 6.04
CA THR A 131 9.78 -14.42 4.79
C THR A 131 9.79 -12.92 4.54
N THR A 132 10.98 -12.39 4.26
CA THR A 132 11.20 -11.01 3.82
C THR A 132 11.83 -11.03 2.43
N CYS A 133 11.22 -10.33 1.48
CA CYS A 133 11.73 -10.15 0.13
C CYS A 133 12.31 -8.74 -0.04
N PRO A 134 13.56 -8.58 -0.52
CA PRO A 134 14.12 -7.26 -0.81
C PRO A 134 13.49 -6.65 -2.06
N ALA A 135 13.47 -5.32 -2.14
CA ALA A 135 13.22 -4.62 -3.39
C ALA A 135 14.40 -4.79 -4.36
N ASP A 136 14.11 -5.00 -5.65
CA ASP A 136 15.12 -4.95 -6.71
C ASP A 136 15.24 -3.53 -7.31
N GLU A 137 14.38 -2.62 -6.88
CA GLU A 137 14.35 -1.23 -7.31
C GLU A 137 14.39 -0.29 -6.12
N MET A 138 15.34 0.63 -6.14
CA MET A 138 15.47 1.67 -5.15
C MET A 138 14.85 2.98 -5.67
N PRO A 139 14.17 3.77 -4.84
CA PRO A 139 13.45 4.98 -5.26
C PRO A 139 14.29 6.01 -6.03
N PHE A 140 15.62 5.98 -5.88
CA PHE A 140 16.56 6.91 -6.50
C PHE A 140 17.65 6.20 -7.32
N GLY A 141 17.39 4.95 -7.75
CA GLY A 141 18.36 4.11 -8.42
C GLY A 141 19.35 3.44 -7.44
N PRO A 142 20.24 2.58 -7.95
CA PRO A 142 21.22 1.88 -7.11
C PRO A 142 22.13 2.87 -6.38
N GLY A 143 22.46 2.57 -5.12
CA GLY A 143 23.52 3.29 -4.41
C GLY A 143 24.86 3.14 -5.12
N ALA A 144 25.81 4.04 -4.86
CA ALA A 144 27.11 4.07 -5.54
C ALA A 144 27.92 2.75 -5.47
N GLU A 145 27.64 1.88 -4.49
CA GLU A 145 28.26 0.55 -4.34
C GLU A 145 27.49 -0.60 -5.01
N GLU A 146 26.20 -0.44 -5.33
CA GLU A 146 25.29 -1.55 -5.67
C GLU A 146 25.03 -1.70 -7.18
N ALA A 147 25.50 -0.74 -7.98
CA ALA A 147 25.33 -0.71 -9.43
C ALA A 147 26.06 -1.85 -10.19
N VAL A 148 26.77 -2.75 -9.52
CA VAL A 148 27.77 -3.63 -10.15
C VAL A 148 27.31 -5.09 -10.33
N LEU A 149 26.20 -5.55 -9.72
CA LEU A 149 25.82 -6.98 -9.75
C LEU A 149 24.32 -7.29 -9.90
N VAL A 150 23.57 -6.54 -10.73
CA VAL A 150 22.18 -6.92 -11.05
C VAL A 150 22.17 -7.91 -12.22
N GLY A 151 21.63 -9.12 -12.00
CA GLY A 151 21.56 -10.17 -13.03
C GLY A 151 20.64 -9.81 -14.22
N VAL A 152 20.95 -10.33 -15.41
CA VAL A 152 20.21 -10.05 -16.66
C VAL A 152 18.71 -10.34 -16.53
N GLU A 153 18.35 -11.46 -15.89
CA GLU A 153 16.94 -11.83 -15.69
C GLU A 153 16.18 -10.82 -14.82
N VAL A 154 16.84 -10.28 -13.78
CA VAL A 154 16.27 -9.24 -12.91
C VAL A 154 16.10 -7.94 -13.71
N MET A 155 17.08 -7.58 -14.54
CA MET A 155 17.00 -6.41 -15.41
C MET A 155 15.84 -6.50 -16.41
N GLU A 156 15.70 -7.63 -17.11
CA GLU A 156 14.59 -7.84 -18.03
C GLU A 156 13.23 -7.84 -17.31
N ALA A 157 13.17 -8.41 -16.11
CA ALA A 157 11.94 -8.45 -15.34
C ALA A 157 11.53 -7.06 -14.84
N ARG A 158 12.50 -6.22 -14.46
CA ARG A 158 12.30 -4.80 -14.15
C ARG A 158 11.77 -4.02 -15.36
N GLU A 159 12.34 -4.24 -16.54
CA GLU A 159 11.88 -3.60 -17.78
C GLU A 159 10.42 -3.98 -18.12
N ARG A 160 10.06 -5.26 -17.94
CA ARG A 160 8.67 -5.72 -18.06
C ARG A 160 7.74 -5.10 -17.02
N HIS A 161 8.19 -4.95 -15.78
CA HIS A 161 7.39 -4.26 -14.75
C HIS A 161 7.18 -2.79 -15.07
N ALA A 162 8.24 -2.09 -15.49
CA ALA A 162 8.19 -0.69 -15.89
C ALA A 162 7.25 -0.45 -17.07
N THR A 163 7.25 -1.32 -18.08
CA THR A 163 6.34 -1.23 -19.23
C THR A 163 4.87 -1.45 -18.83
N ILE A 164 4.58 -2.38 -17.91
CA ILE A 164 3.23 -2.56 -17.36
C ILE A 164 2.80 -1.34 -16.54
N ALA A 165 3.67 -0.83 -15.69
CA ALA A 165 3.40 0.38 -14.90
C ALA A 165 3.16 1.60 -15.80
N ALA A 166 3.95 1.77 -16.86
CA ALA A 166 3.76 2.81 -17.86
C ALA A 166 2.46 2.63 -18.66
N ALA A 167 2.08 1.40 -19.00
CA ALA A 167 0.82 1.11 -19.68
C ALA A 167 -0.39 1.40 -18.77
N LEU A 168 -0.32 1.01 -17.49
CA LEU A 168 -1.34 1.33 -16.48
C LEU A 168 -1.43 2.84 -16.28
N HIS A 169 -0.31 3.55 -16.18
CA HIS A 169 -0.28 5.00 -16.09
C HIS A 169 -0.88 5.67 -17.34
N GLY A 170 -0.50 5.21 -18.53
CA GLY A 170 -1.06 5.66 -19.82
C GLY A 170 -2.57 5.39 -19.94
N ALA A 171 -3.06 4.36 -19.27
CA ALA A 171 -4.49 4.04 -19.16
C ALA A 171 -5.20 4.81 -18.01
N GLY A 172 -4.51 5.72 -17.32
CA GLY A 172 -5.07 6.53 -16.22
C GLY A 172 -5.05 5.87 -14.84
N GLY A 173 -4.35 4.74 -14.68
CA GLY A 173 -4.28 3.94 -13.46
C GLY A 173 -3.21 4.35 -12.43
N GLY A 174 -2.60 5.53 -12.56
CA GLY A 174 -1.61 6.03 -11.60
C GLY A 174 -2.24 6.83 -10.45
N LEU A 175 -2.07 6.37 -9.20
CA LEU A 175 -2.28 7.22 -8.03
C LEU A 175 -1.18 8.28 -8.01
N LEU A 176 -1.54 9.52 -8.38
CA LEU A 176 -0.67 10.70 -8.50
C LEU A 176 0.49 10.46 -9.48
N GLY A 177 0.28 10.83 -10.75
CA GLY A 177 1.33 10.88 -11.75
C GLY A 177 2.48 11.79 -11.30
N SER A 178 3.55 11.19 -10.77
CA SER A 178 4.81 11.88 -10.62
C SER A 178 5.50 11.84 -11.98
N SER A 179 5.64 12.99 -12.61
CA SER A 179 6.32 13.17 -13.90
C SER A 179 7.85 12.96 -13.82
N VAL A 180 8.32 12.12 -12.92
CA VAL A 180 9.77 11.90 -12.68
C VAL A 180 10.37 11.02 -13.78
N ALA A 181 9.56 10.25 -14.51
CA ALA A 181 10.05 9.37 -15.58
C ALA A 181 10.47 10.10 -16.87
N ASP A 182 10.03 11.35 -17.09
CA ASP A 182 10.12 11.96 -18.44
C ASP A 182 11.10 13.13 -18.57
N GLY A 183 11.88 13.46 -17.52
CA GLY A 183 12.93 14.49 -17.59
C GLY A 183 12.46 15.90 -17.98
N ARG A 184 11.15 16.11 -18.16
CA ARG A 184 10.54 17.40 -18.47
C ARG A 184 10.04 17.99 -17.16
N ALA A 185 10.79 18.96 -16.66
CA ALA A 185 10.30 19.85 -15.61
C ALA A 185 8.94 20.40 -16.04
N ALA A 186 7.90 20.13 -15.24
CA ALA A 186 6.59 20.72 -15.39
C ALA A 186 6.70 22.22 -15.05
N ALA A 187 7.04 23.02 -16.06
CA ALA A 187 6.75 24.45 -16.05
C ALA A 187 5.24 24.63 -16.27
N GLY A 188 4.59 25.34 -15.34
CA GLY A 188 3.23 25.86 -15.54
C GLY A 188 2.19 25.33 -14.58
N TRP A 189 2.19 25.84 -13.34
CA TRP A 189 1.03 25.84 -12.45
C TRP A 189 0.92 27.19 -11.74
N PHE A 190 0.78 28.27 -12.52
CA PHE A 190 0.22 29.55 -12.08
C PHE A 190 -0.32 30.28 -13.31
N GLU A 191 -1.57 30.00 -13.65
CA GLU A 191 -2.55 30.95 -14.21
C GLU A 191 -3.93 30.58 -13.66
#